data_AF-A0A8C1BZN6-F1
#
_entry.id   AF-A0A8C1BZN6-F1
#
_cell.length_a   1.000
_cell.length_b   1.000
_cell.length_c   1.000
_cell.angle_alpha   90.00
_cell.angle_beta   90.00
_cell.angle_gamma   90.00
#
_symmetry.space_group_name_H-M   'P 1'
#
loop_
_entity.id
_entity.type
_entity.pdbx_description
1 polymer ?
#
loop_
_entity_poly.entity_id
_entity_poly.type
_entity_poly.pdbx_seq_one_letter_code
_entity_poly.pdbx_strand_id
1 'polypeptide(L)'
;MEAEALYSFRASECDEISFQKGDILKVTNMDDDPNWYTAELFGRRGYVPKNYISVRPHTWFVGGISRQAAENRLRPLECGAFLVRESESTPGEFSVSVRLRAGVAGWSRWVIKDTCRRRSYGDHVQHFKVLKDGLGQFFIWDEVFSSLNQLVDFYKINSIAKERTVFLKEPEGSLARPRHAHALFDFTSNHATHLRFLRGDVIDLLDCSDAQCWRGRCRGRVGVFPPEYVQPIYH
;
A
#
# COMPACT_ATOMS: atom_id res chain seq x y z
N MET A 1 3.15 -10.82 -4.00
CA MET A 1 3.24 -9.48 -4.60
C MET A 1 3.42 -9.62 -6.10
N GLU A 2 2.94 -8.67 -6.89
CA GLU A 2 3.27 -8.63 -8.32
C GLU A 2 4.58 -7.86 -8.53
N ALA A 3 5.36 -8.25 -9.51
CA ALA A 3 6.56 -7.55 -9.93
C ALA A 3 6.60 -7.43 -11.44
N GLU A 4 6.95 -6.25 -11.92
CA GLU A 4 7.14 -6.01 -13.35
C GLU A 4 8.61 -6.23 -13.70
N ALA A 5 8.88 -7.01 -14.74
CA ALA A 5 10.23 -7.19 -15.26
C ALA A 5 10.75 -5.90 -15.90
N LEU A 6 11.82 -5.33 -15.35
CA LEU A 6 12.50 -4.16 -15.89
C LEU A 6 13.37 -4.52 -17.09
N TYR A 7 13.88 -5.75 -17.12
CA TYR A 7 14.73 -6.30 -18.16
C TYR A 7 14.35 -7.76 -18.45
N SER A 8 14.70 -8.26 -19.62
CA SER A 8 14.56 -9.67 -19.93
C SER A 8 15.65 -10.49 -19.23
N PHE A 9 15.29 -11.64 -18.69
CA PHE A 9 16.18 -12.57 -18.01
C PHE A 9 16.02 -13.97 -18.59
N ARG A 10 17.16 -14.63 -18.85
CA ARG A 10 17.20 -16.02 -19.31
C ARG A 10 17.79 -16.86 -18.19
N ALA A 11 16.98 -17.79 -17.69
CA ALA A 11 17.38 -18.76 -16.68
C ALA A 11 18.62 -19.52 -17.16
N SER A 12 19.63 -19.56 -16.30
CA SER A 12 20.86 -20.32 -16.48
C SER A 12 20.81 -21.61 -15.66
N GLU A 13 20.13 -21.58 -14.51
CA GLU A 13 19.94 -22.72 -13.62
C GLU A 13 18.51 -23.30 -13.74
N CYS A 14 18.32 -24.53 -13.25
CA CYS A 14 17.05 -25.26 -13.39
C CYS A 14 15.96 -24.82 -12.41
N ASP A 15 16.35 -24.12 -11.34
CA ASP A 15 15.49 -23.55 -10.31
C ASP A 15 15.16 -22.06 -10.56
N GLU A 16 15.62 -21.49 -11.67
CA GLU A 16 15.33 -20.14 -12.12
C GLU A 16 14.17 -20.10 -13.14
N ILE A 17 13.48 -18.96 -13.26
CA ILE A 17 12.48 -18.74 -14.32
C ILE A 17 12.92 -17.65 -15.29
N SER A 18 12.76 -17.93 -16.59
CA SER A 18 13.01 -16.94 -17.65
C SER A 18 11.80 -16.03 -17.82
N PHE A 19 12.03 -14.75 -18.11
CA PHE A 19 10.99 -13.75 -18.32
C PHE A 19 11.48 -12.64 -19.27
N GLN A 20 10.55 -11.95 -19.93
CA GLN A 20 10.83 -10.81 -20.79
C GLN A 20 10.56 -9.49 -20.06
N LYS A 21 11.24 -8.43 -20.49
CA LYS A 21 10.94 -7.07 -20.02
C LYS A 21 9.44 -6.77 -20.22
N GLY A 22 8.80 -6.30 -19.16
CA GLY A 22 7.36 -6.00 -19.11
C GLY A 22 6.49 -7.14 -18.59
N ASP A 23 7.04 -8.35 -18.42
CA ASP A 23 6.29 -9.46 -17.81
C ASP A 23 5.89 -9.14 -16.37
N ILE A 24 4.71 -9.60 -15.95
CA ILE A 24 4.23 -9.49 -14.58
C ILE A 24 4.41 -10.83 -13.87
N LEU A 25 5.33 -10.85 -12.91
CA LEU A 25 5.68 -12.02 -12.11
C LEU A 25 4.98 -11.97 -10.76
N LYS A 26 4.58 -13.13 -10.24
CA LYS A 26 4.03 -13.25 -8.88
C LYS A 26 5.15 -13.62 -7.91
N VAL A 27 5.70 -12.64 -7.21
CA VAL A 27 6.69 -12.86 -6.15
C VAL A 27 6.01 -13.49 -4.94
N THR A 28 6.50 -14.67 -4.55
CA THR A 28 5.99 -15.49 -3.45
C THR A 28 6.89 -15.48 -2.21
N ASN A 29 8.21 -15.29 -2.37
CA ASN A 29 9.14 -15.18 -1.25
C ASN A 29 10.21 -14.11 -1.53
N MET A 30 10.51 -13.30 -0.53
CA MET A 30 11.48 -12.20 -0.59
C MET A 30 12.62 -12.31 0.43
N ASP A 31 12.52 -13.27 1.35
CA ASP A 31 13.35 -13.35 2.56
C ASP A 31 14.42 -14.46 2.47
N ASP A 32 14.33 -15.36 1.49
CA ASP A 32 15.23 -16.51 1.35
C ASP A 32 16.68 -16.11 1.04
N ASP A 33 16.87 -15.10 0.19
CA ASP A 33 18.19 -14.70 -0.31
C ASP A 33 18.30 -13.17 -0.46
N PRO A 34 19.49 -12.54 -0.23
CA PRO A 34 19.67 -11.09 -0.36
C PRO A 34 19.53 -10.54 -1.80
N ASN A 35 19.79 -11.35 -2.81
CA ASN A 35 19.89 -10.98 -4.23
C ASN A 35 18.82 -11.60 -5.12
N TRP A 36 18.12 -12.63 -4.64
CA TRP A 36 17.07 -13.35 -5.37
C TRP A 36 15.71 -13.29 -4.70
N TYR A 37 14.65 -13.33 -5.51
CA TYR A 37 13.28 -13.54 -5.07
C TYR A 37 12.75 -14.85 -5.64
N THR A 38 11.87 -15.52 -4.91
CA THR A 38 11.11 -16.65 -5.44
C THR A 38 9.84 -16.10 -6.06
N ALA A 39 9.62 -16.37 -7.34
CA ALA A 39 8.47 -15.91 -8.09
C ALA A 39 7.84 -17.02 -8.92
N GLU A 40 6.61 -16.77 -9.36
CA GLU A 40 5.83 -17.67 -10.21
C GLU A 40 5.41 -16.92 -11.48
N LEU A 41 5.66 -17.54 -12.63
CA LEU A 41 5.29 -17.04 -13.95
C LEU A 41 4.79 -18.21 -14.81
N PHE A 42 3.60 -18.05 -15.42
CA PHE A 42 2.93 -19.10 -16.21
C PHE A 42 2.84 -20.47 -15.50
N GLY A 43 2.59 -20.46 -14.19
CA GLY A 43 2.48 -21.67 -13.35
C GLY A 43 3.82 -22.35 -13.04
N ARG A 44 4.96 -21.77 -13.47
CA ARG A 44 6.31 -22.23 -13.08
C ARG A 44 6.83 -21.36 -11.96
N ARG A 45 7.31 -21.99 -10.89
CA ARG A 45 7.94 -21.32 -9.74
C ARG A 45 9.45 -21.48 -9.82
N GLY A 46 10.18 -20.40 -9.52
CA GLY A 46 11.63 -20.41 -9.42
C GLY A 46 12.20 -19.06 -9.00
N TYR A 47 13.51 -18.96 -9.00
CA TYR A 47 14.24 -17.76 -8.62
C TYR A 47 14.28 -16.73 -9.74
N VAL A 48 14.20 -15.46 -9.33
CA VAL A 48 14.34 -14.28 -10.19
C VAL A 48 15.25 -13.24 -9.51
N PRO A 49 16.13 -12.57 -10.27
CA PRO A 49 17.05 -11.60 -9.70
C PRO A 49 16.32 -10.32 -9.27
N LYS A 50 16.57 -9.86 -8.03
CA LYS A 50 15.89 -8.69 -7.45
C LYS A 50 16.07 -7.42 -8.27
N ASN A 51 17.24 -7.22 -8.85
CA ASN A 51 17.58 -6.03 -9.65
C ASN A 51 16.98 -6.06 -11.08
N TYR A 52 16.34 -7.16 -11.48
CA TYR A 52 15.71 -7.30 -12.80
C TYR A 52 14.20 -7.06 -12.77
N ILE A 53 13.62 -6.97 -11.58
CA ILE A 53 12.19 -6.82 -11.39
C ILE A 53 11.89 -5.65 -10.46
N SER A 54 10.82 -4.92 -10.75
CA SER A 54 10.27 -3.91 -9.86
C SER A 54 9.03 -4.50 -9.23
N VAL A 55 9.14 -4.91 -7.96
CA VAL A 55 7.97 -5.33 -7.19
C VAL A 55 7.01 -4.15 -7.16
N ARG A 56 5.83 -4.32 -7.75
CA ARG A 56 4.76 -3.34 -7.67
C ARG A 56 4.14 -3.53 -6.30
N PRO A 57 4.36 -2.63 -5.34
CA PRO A 57 3.57 -2.67 -4.13
C PRO A 57 2.11 -2.54 -4.58
N HIS A 58 1.25 -3.44 -4.10
CA HIS A 58 -0.17 -3.26 -4.33
C HIS A 58 -0.57 -1.88 -3.82
N THR A 59 -1.46 -1.19 -4.52
CA THR A 59 -1.92 0.17 -4.16
C THR A 59 -2.45 0.23 -2.73
N TRP A 60 -2.96 -0.89 -2.23
CA TRP A 60 -3.40 -1.06 -0.85
C TRP A 60 -2.27 -1.27 0.16
N PHE A 61 -1.08 -1.75 -0.21
CA PHE A 61 0.05 -1.90 0.73
C PHE A 61 0.88 -0.61 0.80
N VAL A 62 0.81 0.06 1.95
CA VAL A 62 1.39 1.39 2.15
C VAL A 62 2.66 1.39 3.00
N GLY A 63 3.09 0.21 3.48
CA GLY A 63 4.30 0.05 4.31
C GLY A 63 4.13 0.58 5.73
N GLY A 64 5.23 1.06 6.33
CA GLY A 64 5.28 1.61 7.68
C GLY A 64 4.67 3.01 7.80
N ILE A 65 3.33 3.09 7.86
CA ILE A 65 2.62 4.33 8.19
C ILE A 65 1.93 4.22 9.55
N SER A 66 1.74 5.37 10.21
CA SER A 66 1.08 5.38 11.50
C SER A 66 -0.40 5.07 11.41
N ARG A 67 -0.97 4.59 12.52
CA ARG A 67 -2.42 4.41 12.66
C ARG A 67 -3.17 5.70 12.29
N GLN A 68 -2.71 6.85 12.80
CA GLN A 68 -3.33 8.14 12.51
C GLN A 68 -3.19 8.54 11.04
N ALA A 69 -2.02 8.29 10.42
CA ALA A 69 -1.81 8.56 9.00
C ALA A 69 -2.75 7.70 8.12
N ALA A 70 -2.94 6.42 8.49
CA ALA A 70 -3.89 5.54 7.83
C ALA A 70 -5.32 6.07 7.94
N GLU A 71 -5.73 6.55 9.12
CA GLU A 71 -7.05 7.16 9.29
C GLU A 71 -7.23 8.39 8.40
N ASN A 72 -6.25 9.29 8.35
CA ASN A 72 -6.32 10.51 7.56
C ASN A 72 -6.45 10.21 6.05
N ARG A 73 -5.78 9.16 5.56
CA ARG A 73 -5.88 8.73 4.15
C ARG A 73 -7.23 8.10 3.81
N LEU A 74 -7.83 7.36 4.74
CA LEU A 74 -9.07 6.61 4.50
C LEU A 74 -10.34 7.41 4.77
N ARG A 75 -10.32 8.36 5.71
CA ARG A 75 -11.47 9.22 6.06
C ARG A 75 -12.17 9.88 4.86
N PRO A 76 -11.45 10.48 3.89
CA PRO A 76 -12.09 11.13 2.74
C PRO A 76 -12.62 10.14 1.69
N LEU A 77 -12.31 8.85 1.82
CA LEU A 77 -12.65 7.83 0.82
C LEU A 77 -14.01 7.18 1.09
N GLU A 78 -14.49 6.44 0.10
CA GLU A 78 -15.72 5.68 0.21
C GLU A 78 -15.64 4.53 1.22
N CYS A 79 -16.80 4.10 1.69
CA CYS A 79 -16.90 2.92 2.54
C CYS A 79 -16.39 1.67 1.81
N GLY A 80 -15.57 0.89 2.50
CA GLY A 80 -14.86 -0.27 1.95
C GLY A 80 -13.44 0.06 1.49
N ALA A 81 -13.09 1.34 1.30
CA ALA A 81 -11.70 1.72 1.00
C ALA A 81 -10.77 1.22 2.10
N PHE A 82 -9.66 0.61 1.72
CA PHE A 82 -8.74 -0.01 2.66
C PHE A 82 -7.28 0.21 2.31
N LEU A 83 -6.43 -0.02 3.29
CA LEU A 83 -4.99 -0.16 3.13
C LEU A 83 -4.46 -1.20 4.12
N VAL A 84 -3.29 -1.75 3.81
CA VAL A 84 -2.51 -2.65 4.66
C VAL A 84 -1.22 -1.94 5.01
N ARG A 85 -0.93 -1.86 6.31
CA ARG A 85 0.26 -1.22 6.86
C ARG A 85 1.01 -2.17 7.78
N GLU A 86 2.28 -1.90 7.99
CA GLU A 86 3.05 -2.52 9.07
C GLU A 86 2.54 -2.02 10.44
N SER A 87 2.59 -2.88 11.44
CA SER A 87 2.16 -2.56 12.78
C SER A 87 3.24 -1.76 13.52
N GLU A 88 2.89 -0.55 13.97
CA GLU A 88 3.78 0.30 14.78
C GLU A 88 4.12 -0.31 16.15
N SER A 89 3.17 -1.03 16.74
CA SER A 89 3.31 -1.59 18.08
C SER A 89 4.05 -2.93 18.09
N THR A 90 4.12 -3.61 16.94
CA THR A 90 4.59 -4.98 16.84
C THR A 90 5.34 -5.20 15.52
N PRO A 91 6.68 -5.03 15.52
CA PRO A 91 7.51 -5.24 14.35
C PRO A 91 7.28 -6.65 13.75
N GLY A 92 7.09 -6.73 12.43
CA GLY A 92 6.84 -7.98 11.70
C GLY A 92 5.37 -8.40 11.59
N GLU A 93 4.45 -7.67 12.23
CA GLU A 93 3.00 -7.86 12.08
C GLU A 93 2.38 -6.78 11.17
N PHE A 94 1.20 -7.09 10.63
CA PHE A 94 0.47 -6.19 9.72
C PHE A 94 -0.88 -5.80 10.29
N SER A 95 -1.42 -4.70 9.79
CA SER A 95 -2.77 -4.23 10.11
C SER A 95 -3.50 -3.80 8.84
N VAL A 96 -4.73 -4.30 8.67
CA VAL A 96 -5.63 -3.87 7.60
C VAL A 96 -6.51 -2.76 8.16
N SER A 97 -6.41 -1.55 7.61
CA SER A 97 -7.24 -0.40 7.99
C SER A 97 -8.33 -0.22 6.94
N VAL A 98 -9.59 -0.15 7.37
CA VAL A 98 -10.76 -0.10 6.47
C VAL A 98 -11.65 1.06 6.85
N ARG A 99 -12.10 1.79 5.83
CA ARG A 99 -13.09 2.86 5.95
C ARG A 99 -14.47 2.27 6.09
N LEU A 100 -15.14 2.57 7.21
CA LEU A 100 -16.47 2.06 7.49
C LEU A 100 -17.48 3.19 7.56
N ARG A 101 -18.62 3.04 6.88
CA ARG A 101 -19.74 3.96 7.03
C ARG A 101 -20.42 3.72 8.36
N ALA A 102 -20.91 4.80 8.97
CA ALA A 102 -21.87 4.72 10.05
C ALA A 102 -23.04 3.85 9.61
N GLY A 103 -23.24 2.73 10.31
CA GLY A 103 -24.52 2.04 10.25
C GLY A 103 -25.59 3.04 10.67
N VAL A 104 -26.62 3.21 9.86
CA VAL A 104 -27.88 3.72 10.38
C VAL A 104 -28.34 2.63 11.35
N ALA A 105 -28.03 2.80 12.64
CA ALA A 105 -28.66 2.00 13.68
C ALA A 105 -30.15 2.01 13.38
N GLY A 106 -30.75 0.81 13.28
CA GLY A 106 -32.10 0.61 12.75
C GLY A 106 -33.05 1.69 13.26
N TRP A 107 -33.71 2.39 12.35
CA TRP A 107 -34.79 3.28 12.69
C TRP A 107 -35.98 2.44 13.18
N SER A 108 -35.95 2.03 14.44
CA SER A 108 -37.18 1.81 15.19
C SER A 108 -37.75 3.19 15.54
N ARG A 109 -38.62 3.67 14.66
CA ARG A 109 -39.77 4.56 14.92
C ARG A 109 -39.68 5.36 16.23
N TRP A 110 -39.03 6.53 16.23
CA TRP A 110 -39.51 7.76 16.89
C TRP A 110 -38.87 8.97 16.22
N VAL A 111 -39.72 9.88 15.75
CA VAL A 111 -39.36 11.17 15.18
C VAL A 111 -38.86 12.07 16.30
N ILE A 112 -37.64 12.59 16.21
CA ILE A 112 -37.28 13.89 16.80
C ILE A 112 -36.56 14.71 15.72
N LYS A 113 -37.23 15.78 15.29
CA LYS A 113 -36.62 16.95 14.66
C LYS A 113 -35.79 17.64 15.73
N ASP A 114 -34.49 17.82 15.52
CA ASP A 114 -33.72 18.96 16.04
C ASP A 114 -32.35 19.06 15.36
N THR A 115 -32.23 20.08 14.52
CA THR A 115 -31.12 21.05 14.41
C THR A 115 -29.69 20.59 14.76
N CYS A 116 -28.85 20.53 13.72
CA CYS A 116 -27.45 20.98 13.71
C CYS A 116 -26.55 20.60 14.92
N ARG A 117 -26.31 19.30 15.17
CA ARG A 117 -25.08 18.79 15.85
C ARG A 117 -24.99 17.25 15.86
N ARG A 118 -25.15 16.58 14.71
CA ARG A 118 -24.80 15.16 14.63
C ARG A 118 -23.28 15.01 14.55
N ARG A 119 -22.61 14.96 15.70
CA ARG A 119 -21.28 14.33 15.79
C ARG A 119 -21.44 12.92 15.23
N SER A 120 -20.75 12.64 14.13
CA SER A 120 -20.83 11.38 13.39
C SER A 120 -20.16 10.26 14.20
N TYR A 121 -20.87 9.70 15.18
CA TYR A 121 -20.36 8.65 16.09
C TYR A 121 -20.09 7.30 15.39
N GLY A 122 -20.44 7.14 14.11
CA GLY A 122 -20.28 5.87 13.38
C GLY A 122 -19.32 5.92 12.20
N ASP A 123 -18.72 7.07 11.92
CA ASP A 123 -17.89 7.28 10.73
C ASP A 123 -16.42 7.21 11.13
N HIS A 124 -15.91 5.99 11.18
CA HIS A 124 -14.55 5.74 11.64
C HIS A 124 -13.82 4.75 10.73
N VAL A 125 -12.50 4.79 10.81
CA VAL A 125 -11.64 3.78 10.23
C VAL A 125 -11.49 2.68 11.28
N GLN A 126 -11.63 1.43 10.87
CA GLN A 126 -11.42 0.27 11.74
C GLN A 126 -10.11 -0.40 11.34
N HIS A 127 -9.37 -0.87 12.34
CA HIS A 127 -8.10 -1.55 12.13
C HIS A 127 -8.26 -3.00 12.56
N PHE A 128 -7.95 -3.91 11.64
CA PHE A 128 -7.94 -5.34 11.86
C PHE A 128 -6.50 -5.80 11.93
N LYS A 129 -6.14 -6.46 13.03
CA LYS A 129 -4.80 -7.01 13.21
C LYS A 129 -4.67 -8.26 12.33
N VAL A 130 -3.65 -8.31 11.50
CA VAL A 130 -3.31 -9.52 10.76
C VAL A 130 -2.32 -10.31 11.60
N LEU A 131 -2.72 -11.51 11.97
CA LEU A 131 -1.94 -12.46 12.76
C LEU A 131 -1.24 -13.46 11.84
N LYS A 132 -0.21 -14.10 12.38
CA LYS A 132 0.47 -15.23 11.75
C LYS A 132 0.37 -16.45 12.67
N ASP A 133 0.17 -17.63 12.09
CA ASP A 133 0.22 -18.88 12.83
C ASP A 133 1.68 -19.38 12.96
N GLY A 134 1.87 -20.53 13.60
CA GLY A 134 3.20 -21.15 13.76
C GLY A 134 3.86 -21.61 12.46
N LEU A 135 3.11 -21.67 11.35
CA LEU A 135 3.58 -22.01 10.01
C LEU A 135 3.81 -20.76 9.14
N GLY A 136 3.60 -19.56 9.70
CA GLY A 136 3.76 -18.28 9.00
C GLY A 136 2.57 -17.88 8.11
N GLN A 137 1.43 -18.56 8.22
CA GLN A 137 0.20 -18.26 7.48
C GLN A 137 -0.58 -17.13 8.14
N PHE A 138 -1.22 -16.28 7.32
CA PHE A 138 -1.87 -15.05 7.74
C PHE A 138 -3.37 -15.25 8.00
N PHE A 139 -3.89 -14.61 9.04
CA PHE A 139 -5.34 -14.59 9.32
C PHE A 139 -5.77 -13.33 10.09
N ILE A 140 -7.05 -12.98 10.00
CA ILE A 140 -7.69 -11.96 10.85
C ILE A 140 -8.73 -12.60 11.77
N TRP A 141 -9.50 -13.53 11.22
CA TRP A 141 -10.54 -14.30 11.91
C TRP A 141 -10.20 -15.79 11.81
N ASP A 142 -11.18 -16.62 11.46
CA ASP A 142 -11.05 -18.08 11.44
C ASP A 142 -10.39 -18.59 10.14
N GLU A 143 -10.41 -17.80 9.06
CA GLU A 143 -9.85 -18.15 7.76
C GLU A 143 -8.34 -17.87 7.69
N VAL A 144 -7.57 -18.85 7.19
CA VAL A 144 -6.11 -18.82 7.13
C VAL A 144 -5.62 -18.76 5.68
N PHE A 145 -4.61 -17.93 5.42
CA PHE A 145 -4.12 -17.61 4.08
C PHE A 145 -2.60 -17.75 3.98
N SER A 146 -2.08 -18.25 2.86
CA SER A 146 -0.63 -18.36 2.66
C SER A 146 0.05 -17.04 2.31
N SER A 147 -0.71 -15.96 2.10
CA SER A 147 -0.18 -14.62 1.82
C SER A 147 -1.18 -13.52 2.15
N LEU A 148 -0.69 -12.31 2.42
CA LEU A 148 -1.52 -11.10 2.56
C LEU A 148 -2.38 -10.82 1.32
N ASN A 149 -1.87 -11.18 0.13
CA ASN A 149 -2.61 -11.08 -1.12
C ASN A 149 -3.90 -11.89 -1.10
N GLN A 150 -3.78 -13.19 -0.80
CA GLN A 150 -4.94 -14.09 -0.72
C GLN A 150 -5.93 -13.63 0.35
N LEU A 151 -5.44 -13.15 1.48
CA LEU A 151 -6.26 -12.57 2.54
C LEU A 151 -7.06 -11.37 2.04
N VAL A 152 -6.40 -10.44 1.36
CA VAL A 152 -7.04 -9.25 0.80
C VAL A 152 -8.07 -9.63 -0.26
N ASP A 153 -7.71 -10.50 -1.20
CA ASP A 153 -8.61 -10.93 -2.27
C ASP A 153 -9.84 -11.69 -1.73
N PHE A 154 -9.67 -12.47 -0.66
CA PHE A 154 -10.78 -13.09 0.04
C PHE A 154 -11.76 -12.05 0.61
N TYR A 155 -11.26 -11.01 1.29
CA TYR A 155 -12.12 -9.97 1.87
C TYR A 155 -12.60 -8.92 0.86
N LYS A 156 -12.17 -8.96 -0.41
CA LYS A 156 -12.83 -8.22 -1.50
C LYS A 156 -14.22 -8.78 -1.83
N ILE A 157 -14.42 -10.08 -1.60
CA ILE A 157 -15.68 -10.78 -1.90
C ILE A 157 -16.40 -11.29 -0.64
N ASN A 158 -15.71 -11.34 0.51
CA ASN A 158 -16.26 -11.72 1.80
C ASN A 158 -16.21 -10.55 2.79
N SER A 159 -17.17 -10.50 3.72
CA SER A 159 -17.21 -9.43 4.71
C SER A 159 -16.05 -9.53 5.70
N ILE A 160 -15.27 -8.46 5.87
CA ILE A 160 -14.22 -8.39 6.90
C ILE A 160 -14.78 -8.11 8.30
N ALA A 161 -15.99 -7.56 8.40
CA ALA A 161 -16.65 -7.24 9.67
C ALA A 161 -17.74 -8.27 10.02
N LYS A 162 -17.84 -8.63 11.31
CA LYS A 162 -18.83 -9.60 11.83
C LYS A 162 -20.25 -9.05 11.93
N GLU A 163 -20.39 -7.77 12.29
CA GLU A 163 -21.68 -7.14 12.61
C GLU A 163 -22.32 -6.40 11.41
N ARG A 164 -21.56 -6.23 10.31
CA ARG A 164 -21.99 -5.50 9.11
C ARG A 164 -21.27 -6.02 7.89
N THR A 165 -21.94 -5.98 6.73
CA THR A 165 -21.35 -6.38 5.46
C THR A 165 -20.40 -5.29 4.95
N VAL A 166 -19.10 -5.59 4.94
CA VAL A 166 -18.06 -4.68 4.45
C VAL A 166 -17.07 -5.47 3.62
N PHE A 167 -16.99 -5.13 2.34
CA PHE A 167 -15.99 -5.67 1.43
C PHE A 167 -14.83 -4.69 1.30
N LEU A 168 -13.62 -5.23 1.15
CA LEU A 168 -12.44 -4.45 0.78
C LEU A 168 -12.61 -3.96 -0.65
N LYS A 169 -12.57 -2.65 -0.82
CA LYS A 169 -12.61 -1.99 -2.12
C LYS A 169 -11.28 -1.32 -2.35
N GLU A 170 -10.62 -1.68 -3.45
CA GLU A 170 -9.50 -0.87 -3.90
C GLU A 170 -10.05 0.54 -4.16
N PRO A 171 -9.47 1.56 -3.51
CA PRO A 171 -9.95 2.92 -3.70
C PRO A 171 -9.58 3.35 -5.12
N GLU A 172 -10.60 3.43 -5.96
CA GLU A 172 -10.47 3.89 -7.32
C GLU A 172 -9.89 5.32 -7.31
N GLY A 173 -8.79 5.51 -8.03
CA GLY A 173 -8.23 6.83 -8.37
C GLY A 173 -7.55 7.65 -7.25
N SER A 174 -7.51 7.22 -5.99
CA SER A 174 -7.08 8.12 -4.89
C SER A 174 -6.12 7.54 -3.83
N LEU A 175 -5.75 6.24 -3.88
CA LEU A 175 -4.57 5.71 -3.17
C LEU A 175 -3.40 5.34 -4.09
N ALA A 176 -3.46 5.70 -5.39
CA ALA A 176 -2.27 5.64 -6.20
C ALA A 176 -1.22 6.53 -5.53
N ARG A 177 -0.11 5.92 -5.06
CA ARG A 177 1.04 6.71 -4.60
C ARG A 177 1.31 7.73 -5.70
N PRO A 178 1.31 9.04 -5.38
CA PRO A 178 1.51 10.05 -6.39
C PRO A 178 2.83 9.71 -7.07
N ARG A 179 2.79 9.53 -8.40
CA ARG A 179 3.99 9.16 -9.17
C ARG A 179 4.81 10.39 -9.51
N HIS A 180 4.18 11.56 -9.45
CA HIS A 180 4.80 12.84 -9.69
C HIS A 180 4.39 13.83 -8.61
N ALA A 181 5.21 14.86 -8.42
CA ALA A 181 4.85 16.03 -7.62
C ALA A 181 5.36 17.31 -8.29
N HIS A 182 4.65 18.40 -8.09
CA HIS A 182 5.08 19.74 -8.49
C HIS A 182 5.84 20.39 -7.33
N ALA A 183 7.04 20.89 -7.57
CA ALA A 183 7.76 21.69 -6.59
C ALA A 183 7.06 23.03 -6.34
N LEU A 184 6.62 23.26 -5.11
CA LEU A 184 6.00 24.52 -4.70
C LEU A 184 7.05 25.59 -4.36
N PHE A 185 8.23 25.15 -3.91
CA PHE A 185 9.34 26.00 -3.49
C PHE A 185 10.67 25.47 -4.02
N ASP A 186 11.67 26.34 -4.07
CA ASP A 186 13.04 25.94 -4.37
C ASP A 186 13.62 25.13 -3.20
N PHE A 187 14.28 24.02 -3.51
CA PHE A 187 14.98 23.21 -2.52
C PHE A 187 16.43 23.03 -2.96
N THR A 188 17.31 23.87 -2.39
CA THR A 188 18.74 23.92 -2.73
C THR A 188 19.59 23.53 -1.54
N SER A 189 19.50 22.27 -1.11
CA SER A 189 20.35 21.78 -0.03
C SER A 189 21.77 21.44 -0.50
N ASN A 190 22.75 21.56 0.39
CA ASN A 190 24.16 21.22 0.13
C ASN A 190 24.52 19.78 0.53
N HIS A 191 23.58 19.04 1.10
CA HIS A 191 23.79 17.65 1.46
C HIS A 191 23.72 16.74 0.23
N ALA A 192 24.66 15.81 0.11
CA ALA A 192 24.78 14.91 -1.04
C ALA A 192 23.58 13.97 -1.21
N THR A 193 22.83 13.70 -0.14
CA THR A 193 21.64 12.83 -0.15
C THR A 193 20.37 13.57 -0.53
N HIS A 194 20.35 14.90 -0.46
CA HIS A 194 19.16 15.69 -0.72
C HIS A 194 18.96 15.92 -2.22
N LEU A 195 17.71 15.77 -2.68
CA LEU A 195 17.34 16.12 -4.04
C LEU A 195 17.41 17.64 -4.19
N ARG A 196 17.84 18.15 -5.33
CA ARG A 196 17.81 19.60 -5.62
C ARG A 196 16.81 19.84 -6.74
N PHE A 197 15.89 20.78 -6.53
CA PHE A 197 14.86 21.17 -7.49
C PHE A 197 14.48 22.63 -7.30
N LEU A 198 13.92 23.23 -8.35
CA LEU A 198 13.38 24.58 -8.33
C LEU A 198 11.86 24.53 -8.33
N ARG A 199 11.23 25.58 -7.83
CA ARG A 199 9.78 25.80 -7.91
C ARG A 199 9.31 25.64 -9.36
N GLY A 200 8.26 24.85 -9.54
CA GLY A 200 7.70 24.50 -10.84
C GLY A 200 8.31 23.25 -11.46
N ASP A 201 9.38 22.66 -10.90
CA ASP A 201 9.88 21.38 -11.38
C ASP A 201 8.88 20.26 -11.10
N VAL A 202 8.77 19.32 -12.04
CA VAL A 202 8.08 18.05 -11.84
C VAL A 202 9.08 17.02 -11.34
N ILE A 203 8.76 16.40 -10.22
CA ILE A 203 9.60 15.41 -9.54
C ILE A 203 8.94 14.04 -9.68
N ASP A 204 9.67 13.05 -10.19
CA ASP A 204 9.23 11.66 -10.14
C ASP A 204 9.35 11.15 -8.71
N LEU A 205 8.25 10.75 -8.10
CA LEU A 205 8.24 10.22 -6.74
C LEU A 205 8.61 8.74 -6.75
N LEU A 206 9.70 8.40 -6.05
CA LEU A 206 10.21 7.04 -5.92
C LEU A 206 9.74 6.40 -4.60
N ASP A 207 9.70 7.17 -3.51
CA ASP A 207 9.16 6.73 -2.23
C ASP A 207 8.51 7.89 -1.46
N CYS A 208 7.27 7.71 -1.03
CA CYS A 208 6.48 8.65 -0.25
C CYS A 208 5.82 7.95 0.95
N SER A 209 6.52 6.96 1.52
CA SER A 209 6.07 6.17 2.68
C SER A 209 6.20 6.97 3.96
N ASP A 210 7.33 7.64 4.13
CA ASP A 210 7.67 8.45 5.30
C ASP A 210 6.94 9.82 5.26
N ALA A 211 6.45 10.27 6.42
CA ALA A 211 5.71 11.52 6.55
C ALA A 211 6.60 12.78 6.54
N GLN A 212 7.91 12.62 6.78
CA GLN A 212 8.87 13.71 6.94
C GLN A 212 9.91 13.74 5.82
N CYS A 213 10.12 12.62 5.10
CA CYS A 213 11.21 12.50 4.13
C CYS A 213 10.79 11.68 2.91
N TRP A 214 10.55 12.34 1.78
CA TRP A 214 10.23 11.67 0.52
C TRP A 214 11.47 11.50 -0.35
N ARG A 215 11.50 10.45 -1.16
CA ARG A 215 12.54 10.19 -2.15
C ARG A 215 11.99 10.38 -3.54
N GLY A 216 12.71 11.11 -4.38
CA GLY A 216 12.31 11.34 -5.76
C GLY A 216 13.48 11.55 -6.70
N ARG A 217 13.15 11.74 -7.98
CA ARG A 217 14.08 12.02 -9.06
C ARG A 217 13.68 13.31 -9.77
N CYS A 218 14.63 14.21 -9.94
CA CYS A 218 14.47 15.45 -10.68
C CYS A 218 15.74 15.72 -11.49
N ARG A 219 15.59 16.07 -12.77
CA ARG A 219 16.71 16.40 -13.69
C ARG A 219 17.85 15.37 -13.68
N GLY A 220 17.49 14.09 -13.65
CA GLY A 220 18.45 12.96 -13.66
C GLY A 220 19.15 12.68 -12.33
N ARG A 221 18.87 13.45 -11.26
CA ARG A 221 19.40 13.21 -9.91
C ARG A 221 18.33 12.59 -9.02
N VAL A 222 18.74 11.69 -8.13
CA VAL A 222 17.88 11.07 -7.12
C VAL A 222 18.32 11.55 -5.75
N GLY A 223 17.36 11.85 -4.88
CA GLY A 223 17.64 12.26 -3.51
C GLY A 223 16.38 12.34 -2.68
N VAL A 224 16.55 12.75 -1.43
CA VAL A 224 15.45 12.94 -0.48
C VAL A 224 15.09 14.41 -0.29
N PHE A 225 13.84 14.69 0.07
CA PHE A 225 13.34 16.03 0.33
C PHE A 225 12.09 15.99 1.22
N PRO A 226 11.77 17.09 1.93
CA PRO A 226 10.57 17.15 2.75
C PRO A 226 9.30 17.24 1.88
N PRO A 227 8.24 16.46 2.17
CA PRO A 227 7.00 16.48 1.38
C PRO A 227 6.32 17.85 1.34
N GLU A 228 6.54 18.71 2.33
CA GLU A 228 5.97 20.06 2.42
C GLU A 228 6.38 20.98 1.25
N TYR A 229 7.48 20.65 0.56
CA TYR A 229 8.01 21.45 -0.55
C TYR A 229 7.32 21.15 -1.87
N VAL A 230 6.45 20.14 -1.92
CA VAL A 230 5.86 19.65 -3.16
C VAL A 230 4.37 19.44 -3.04
N GLN A 231 3.66 19.60 -4.15
CA GLN A 231 2.27 19.22 -4.30
C GLN A 231 2.20 17.91 -5.08
N PRO A 232 1.76 16.80 -4.47
CA PRO A 232 1.66 15.54 -5.18
C PRO A 232 0.58 15.59 -6.26
N ILE A 233 0.87 14.99 -7.42
CA ILE A 233 -0.04 14.89 -8.56
C ILE A 233 -0.61 13.48 -8.57
N TYR A 234 -1.92 13.40 -8.39
CA TYR A 234 -2.70 12.17 -8.47
C TYR A 234 -3.35 12.14 -9.86
N HIS A 235 -3.10 11.07 -10.61
CA HIS A 235 -3.72 10.81 -11.92
C HIS A 235 -4.81 9.75 -11.77
#